data_AF-A0A3Q3GRZ6-F1
#
_entry.id   AF-A0A3Q3GRZ6-F1
#
_cell.length_a   1.000
_cell.length_b   1.000
_cell.length_c   1.000
_cell.angle_alpha   90.00
_cell.angle_beta   90.00
_cell.angle_gamma   90.00
#
_symmetry.space_group_name_H-M   'P 1'
#
loop_
_entity.id
_entity.type
_entity.pdbx_description
1 polymer ?
#
loop_
_entity_poly.entity_id
_entity_poly.type
_entity_poly.pdbx_seq_one_letter_code
_entity_poly.pdbx_strand_id
1 'polypeptide(L)'
;YTVLYRMCSLLVAIFIPQCNCSGRSDDCVFDMEQYRSTGSGGRCVSCRDNTDGPHCERCKGNHYRKSAEEHCLCKCNPIGSTSVACHPITGQCVCNAGVEGRLCDSCRVGFFGFSSRGCRGTQLQASSVHCVHSSNPFNMHSNTAHTWRRL
;
A
#
# COMPACT_ATOMS: atom_id res chain seq x y z
N TYR A 1 17.64 -46.60 -19.17
CA TYR A 1 16.59 -45.57 -19.03
C TYR A 1 16.10 -45.38 -17.59
N THR A 2 15.80 -46.44 -16.83
CA THR A 2 15.31 -46.36 -15.43
C THR A 2 16.38 -45.97 -14.40
N VAL A 3 17.65 -46.35 -14.58
CA VAL A 3 18.73 -46.05 -13.62
C VAL A 3 19.17 -44.59 -13.72
N LEU A 4 19.29 -44.01 -14.93
CA LEU A 4 19.55 -42.57 -15.11
C LEU A 4 18.43 -41.71 -14.53
N TYR A 5 17.16 -42.13 -14.68
CA TYR A 5 16.01 -41.41 -14.11
C TYR A 5 16.02 -41.45 -12.58
N ARG A 6 16.33 -42.59 -11.96
CA ARG A 6 16.48 -42.71 -10.50
C ARG A 6 17.69 -41.95 -9.95
N MET A 7 18.80 -41.91 -10.68
CA MET A 7 19.97 -41.08 -10.33
C MET A 7 19.66 -39.59 -10.49
N CYS A 8 18.86 -39.20 -11.48
CA CYS A 8 18.33 -37.84 -11.60
C CYS A 8 17.41 -37.51 -10.41
N SER A 9 16.53 -38.42 -9.99
CA SER A 9 15.69 -38.24 -8.79
C SER A 9 16.48 -38.17 -7.48
N LEU A 10 17.58 -38.93 -7.33
CA LEU A 10 18.44 -38.86 -6.14
C LEU A 10 19.34 -37.63 -6.14
N LEU A 11 19.91 -37.23 -7.29
CA LEU A 11 20.77 -36.04 -7.40
C LEU A 11 19.99 -34.73 -7.24
N VAL A 12 18.71 -34.70 -7.66
CA VAL A 12 17.81 -33.55 -7.47
C VAL A 12 17.33 -33.42 -6.01
N ALA A 13 17.34 -34.50 -5.23
CA ALA A 13 16.92 -34.50 -3.82
C ALA A 13 18.00 -34.00 -2.83
N ILE A 14 19.28 -34.00 -3.21
CA ILE A 14 20.40 -33.67 -2.31
C ILE A 14 20.66 -32.16 -2.24
N PHE A 15 20.07 -31.38 -3.14
CA PHE A 15 20.16 -29.93 -3.16
C PHE A 15 18.78 -29.35 -3.48
N ILE A 16 17.79 -29.57 -2.61
CA ILE A 16 16.68 -28.61 -2.56
C ILE A 16 17.29 -27.38 -1.90
N PRO A 17 17.62 -26.30 -2.65
CA PRO A 17 18.13 -25.09 -2.03
C PRO A 17 17.11 -24.66 -0.98
N GLN A 18 17.62 -24.23 0.18
CA GLN A 18 16.79 -23.71 1.26
C GLN A 18 15.74 -22.76 0.67
N CYS A 19 14.46 -23.07 0.88
CA CYS A 19 13.37 -22.23 0.42
C CYS A 19 13.55 -20.85 1.04
N ASN A 20 13.74 -19.83 0.21
CA ASN A 20 13.77 -18.46 0.72
C ASN A 20 12.32 -18.02 0.98
N CYS A 21 11.87 -18.15 2.22
CA CYS A 21 10.56 -17.66 2.67
C CYS A 21 10.65 -16.30 3.36
N SER A 22 11.71 -15.52 3.10
CA SER A 22 11.96 -14.21 3.71
C SER A 22 11.95 -14.21 5.26
N GLY A 23 12.20 -15.38 5.88
CA GLY A 23 12.05 -15.59 7.33
C GLY A 23 10.60 -15.61 7.84
N ARG A 24 9.60 -15.54 6.95
CA ARG A 24 8.18 -15.43 7.27
C ARG A 24 7.43 -16.75 7.19
N SER A 25 8.07 -17.82 6.74
CA SER A 25 7.57 -19.18 6.92
C SER A 25 8.74 -20.14 7.14
N ASP A 26 8.46 -21.20 7.90
CA ASP A 26 9.37 -22.33 8.13
C ASP A 26 8.98 -23.53 7.24
N ASP A 27 7.83 -23.47 6.56
CA ASP A 27 7.27 -24.54 5.73
C ASP A 27 7.26 -24.15 4.24
N CYS A 28 7.72 -25.05 3.39
CA CYS A 28 7.61 -24.91 1.94
C CYS A 28 7.29 -26.23 1.24
N VAL A 29 6.66 -26.12 0.08
CA VAL A 29 6.29 -27.26 -0.78
C VAL A 29 6.87 -27.08 -2.17
N PHE A 30 7.12 -28.19 -2.87
CA PHE A 30 7.53 -28.13 -4.27
C PHE A 30 6.31 -27.97 -5.17
N ASP A 31 6.33 -26.94 -6.01
CA ASP A 31 5.32 -26.57 -6.98
C ASP A 31 5.90 -26.68 -8.40
N MET A 32 5.40 -27.67 -9.16
CA MET A 32 5.89 -27.98 -10.50
C MET A 32 5.55 -26.90 -11.52
N GLU A 33 4.45 -26.17 -11.33
CA GLU A 33 4.01 -25.10 -12.24
C GLU A 33 4.89 -23.85 -12.08
N GLN A 34 5.22 -23.51 -10.83
CA GLN A 34 6.18 -22.46 -10.52
C GLN A 34 7.58 -22.80 -11.05
N TYR A 35 8.01 -24.06 -10.92
CA TYR A 35 9.30 -24.50 -11.46
C TYR A 35 9.39 -24.34 -12.98
N ARG A 36 8.32 -24.69 -13.71
CA ARG A 36 8.27 -24.56 -15.17
C ARG A 36 8.41 -23.12 -15.67
N SER A 37 7.94 -22.16 -14.89
CA SER A 37 7.95 -20.74 -15.28
C SER A 37 9.20 -19.99 -14.81
N THR A 38 9.69 -20.31 -13.61
CA THR A 38 10.75 -19.52 -12.94
C THR A 38 12.08 -20.27 -12.79
N GLY A 39 12.11 -21.58 -13.07
CA GLY A 39 13.24 -22.45 -12.76
C GLY A 39 13.40 -22.75 -11.26
N SER A 40 12.51 -22.22 -10.41
CA SER A 40 12.49 -22.45 -8.96
C SER A 40 11.13 -22.99 -8.53
N GLY A 41 11.11 -24.18 -7.93
CA GLY A 41 9.86 -24.85 -7.56
C GLY A 41 9.47 -24.72 -6.09
N GLY A 42 10.28 -24.08 -5.25
CA GLY A 42 9.94 -23.91 -3.83
C GLY A 42 8.86 -22.85 -3.65
N ARG A 43 7.70 -23.25 -3.10
CA ARG A 43 6.62 -22.35 -2.70
C ARG A 43 6.40 -22.41 -1.21
N CYS A 44 6.57 -21.28 -0.53
CA CYS A 44 6.30 -21.17 0.89
C CYS A 44 4.81 -21.34 1.18
N VAL A 45 4.50 -22.02 2.29
CA VAL A 45 3.12 -22.19 2.80
C VAL A 45 3.03 -21.62 4.21
N SER A 46 1.83 -21.35 4.72
CA SER A 46 1.68 -20.84 6.09
C SER A 46 2.44 -19.54 6.39
N CYS A 47 2.53 -18.62 5.42
CA CYS A 47 3.18 -17.31 5.58
C CYS A 47 2.64 -16.54 6.81
N ARG A 48 3.54 -16.17 7.72
CA ARG A 48 3.29 -15.38 8.93
C ARG A 48 3.13 -13.89 8.61
N ASP A 49 2.73 -13.10 9.60
CA ASP A 49 2.73 -11.62 9.54
C ASP A 49 1.93 -11.01 8.38
N ASN A 50 0.83 -11.66 7.99
CA ASN A 50 -0.01 -11.27 6.85
C ASN A 50 0.78 -11.10 5.55
N THR A 51 1.82 -11.90 5.36
CA THR A 51 2.58 -11.96 4.11
C THR A 51 1.98 -12.96 3.13
N ASP A 52 2.31 -12.77 1.85
CA ASP A 52 1.82 -13.54 0.71
C ASP A 52 2.89 -13.61 -0.37
N GLY A 53 2.65 -14.43 -1.39
CA GLY A 53 3.57 -14.69 -2.49
C GLY A 53 4.37 -15.99 -2.31
N PRO A 54 5.04 -16.46 -3.38
CA PRO A 54 5.81 -17.71 -3.38
C PRO A 54 6.93 -17.76 -2.33
N HIS A 55 7.43 -16.59 -1.92
CA HIS A 55 8.52 -16.41 -0.96
C HIS A 55 8.09 -15.62 0.28
N CYS A 56 6.78 -15.48 0.51
CA CYS A 56 6.20 -14.61 1.53
C CYS A 56 6.74 -13.16 1.42
N GLU A 57 7.05 -12.73 0.18
CA GLU A 57 7.80 -11.52 -0.11
C GLU A 57 6.94 -10.26 -0.17
N ARG A 58 5.62 -10.37 -0.13
CA ARG A 58 4.69 -9.23 -0.21
C ARG A 58 3.62 -9.34 0.86
N CYS A 59 2.84 -8.29 1.02
CA CYS A 59 1.70 -8.32 1.92
C CYS A 59 0.50 -8.97 1.26
N LYS A 60 -0.31 -9.69 2.04
CA LYS A 60 -1.66 -10.09 1.66
C LYS A 60 -2.45 -8.85 1.24
N GLY A 61 -3.48 -9.07 0.42
CA GLY A 61 -4.46 -8.03 0.12
C GLY A 61 -4.94 -7.33 1.39
N ASN A 62 -5.22 -6.03 1.27
CA ASN A 62 -5.65 -5.18 2.39
C ASN A 62 -4.62 -4.95 3.49
N HIS A 63 -3.36 -5.34 3.30
CA HIS A 63 -2.25 -5.09 4.23
C HIS A 63 -1.12 -4.32 3.56
N TYR A 64 -0.35 -3.58 4.35
CA TYR A 64 0.76 -2.76 3.88
C TYR A 64 1.92 -2.82 4.87
N ARG A 65 3.14 -2.65 4.36
CA ARG A 65 4.36 -2.45 5.16
C ARG A 65 5.23 -1.40 4.48
N LYS A 66 6.00 -0.64 5.26
CA LYS A 66 6.88 0.40 4.72
C LYS A 66 8.24 -0.16 4.26
N SER A 67 8.76 -1.15 4.97
CA SER A 67 10.01 -1.85 4.66
C SER A 67 9.82 -3.36 4.70
N ALA A 68 10.78 -4.14 4.17
CA ALA A 68 10.74 -5.61 4.21
C ALA A 68 10.92 -6.19 5.64
N GLU A 69 11.52 -5.42 6.54
CA GLU A 69 11.75 -5.77 7.94
C GLU A 69 10.47 -5.65 8.77
N GLU A 70 9.57 -4.75 8.39
CA GLU A 70 8.30 -4.52 9.06
C GLU A 70 7.24 -5.60 8.75
N HIS A 71 6.31 -5.77 9.69
CA HIS A 71 5.14 -6.64 9.53
C HIS A 71 4.09 -6.01 8.61
N CYS A 72 3.37 -6.84 7.84
CA CYS A 72 2.25 -6.37 7.03
C CYS A 72 1.05 -6.07 7.93
N LEU A 73 0.84 -4.79 8.24
CA LEU A 73 -0.16 -4.32 9.17
C LEU A 73 -0.80 -3.02 8.67
N CYS A 74 -2.12 -2.99 8.64
CA CYS A 74 -2.86 -1.73 8.50
C CYS A 74 -3.30 -1.27 9.88
N LYS A 75 -2.94 -0.04 10.22
CA LYS A 75 -3.33 0.61 11.48
C LYS A 75 -4.44 1.65 11.25
N CYS A 76 -5.37 1.35 10.35
CA CYS A 76 -6.50 2.25 10.06
C CYS A 76 -7.32 2.48 11.32
N ASN A 77 -7.66 3.74 11.59
CA ASN A 77 -8.48 4.10 12.74
C ASN A 77 -9.90 3.54 12.54
N PRO A 78 -10.40 2.65 13.41
CA PRO A 78 -11.70 1.99 13.21
C PRO A 78 -12.89 2.96 13.29
N ILE A 79 -12.71 4.15 13.85
CA ILE A 79 -13.72 5.20 13.94
C ILE A 79 -13.66 6.13 12.72
N GLY A 80 -12.45 6.53 12.32
CA GLY A 80 -12.26 7.49 11.23
C GLY A 80 -12.19 6.88 9.83
N SER A 81 -12.07 5.56 9.71
CA SER A 81 -12.04 4.84 8.44
C SER A 81 -13.30 4.01 8.21
N THR A 82 -13.56 3.70 6.95
CA THR A 82 -14.66 2.82 6.53
C THR A 82 -14.31 1.33 6.68
N SER A 83 -13.02 1.01 6.75
CA SER A 83 -12.54 -0.36 6.90
C SER A 83 -11.16 -0.39 7.57
N VAL A 84 -10.83 -1.51 8.22
CA VAL A 84 -9.51 -1.77 8.79
C VAL A 84 -8.44 -2.07 7.73
N ALA A 85 -8.87 -2.29 6.48
CA ALA A 85 -8.03 -2.52 5.32
C ALA A 85 -7.37 -1.23 4.82
N CYS A 86 -6.13 -1.33 4.34
CA CYS A 86 -5.44 -0.22 3.69
C CYS A 86 -4.90 -0.61 2.31
N HIS A 87 -4.60 0.42 1.53
CA HIS A 87 -4.07 0.24 0.18
C HIS A 87 -2.72 -0.49 0.25
N PRO A 88 -2.51 -1.58 -0.51
CA PRO A 88 -1.34 -2.46 -0.38
C PRO A 88 0.00 -1.85 -0.84
N ILE A 89 0.00 -0.59 -1.30
CA ILE A 89 1.16 0.10 -1.89
C ILE A 89 1.43 1.42 -1.18
N THR A 90 0.38 2.22 -0.93
CA THR A 90 0.52 3.50 -0.23
C THR A 90 0.28 3.39 1.27
N GLY A 91 -0.34 2.30 1.72
CA GLY A 91 -0.80 2.15 3.09
C GLY A 91 -1.91 3.12 3.48
N GLN A 92 -2.55 3.78 2.49
CA GLN A 92 -3.63 4.73 2.72
C GLN A 92 -4.92 4.00 3.09
N CYS A 93 -5.51 4.39 4.20
CA CYS A 93 -6.82 3.93 4.63
C CYS A 93 -7.94 4.72 3.94
N VAL A 94 -9.10 4.09 3.77
CA VAL A 94 -10.28 4.75 3.21
C VAL A 94 -11.01 5.50 4.32
N CYS A 95 -10.85 6.82 4.35
CA CYS A 95 -11.34 7.67 5.43
C CYS A 95 -12.82 8.05 5.28
N ASN A 96 -13.48 8.27 6.41
CA ASN A 96 -14.83 8.83 6.48
C ASN A 96 -14.85 10.31 6.06
N ALA A 97 -16.04 10.85 5.79
CA ALA A 97 -16.20 12.22 5.31
C ALA A 97 -15.55 13.24 6.25
N GLY A 98 -14.75 14.16 5.72
CA GLY A 98 -14.08 15.20 6.52
C GLY A 98 -12.93 14.70 7.41
N VAL A 99 -12.55 13.41 7.32
CA VAL A 99 -11.38 12.84 7.99
C VAL A 99 -10.19 12.81 7.01
N GLU A 100 -8.98 12.96 7.51
CA GLU A 100 -7.74 12.93 6.76
C GLU A 100 -6.63 12.15 7.49
N GLY A 101 -5.45 12.10 6.85
CA GLY A 101 -4.29 11.34 7.32
C GLY A 101 -4.23 9.94 6.71
N ARG A 102 -3.05 9.32 6.76
CA ARG A 102 -2.85 7.96 6.24
C ARG A 102 -3.70 6.93 6.97
N LEU A 103 -3.88 7.13 8.28
CA LEU A 103 -4.60 6.25 9.19
C LEU A 103 -6.03 6.70 9.48
N CYS A 104 -6.49 7.80 8.88
CA CYS A 104 -7.80 8.40 9.14
C CYS A 104 -8.02 8.77 10.62
N ASP A 105 -7.02 9.39 11.22
CA ASP A 105 -6.95 9.68 12.66
C ASP A 105 -7.17 11.16 13.00
N SER A 106 -7.28 12.04 12.00
CA SER A 106 -7.52 13.47 12.20
C SER A 106 -8.64 14.00 11.33
N CYS A 107 -9.34 15.04 11.79
CA CYS A 107 -10.22 15.81 10.92
C CYS A 107 -9.41 16.64 9.94
N ARG A 108 -9.97 16.85 8.74
CA ARG A 108 -9.43 17.78 7.75
C ARG A 108 -9.43 19.20 8.30
N VAL A 109 -8.49 20.02 7.87
CA VAL A 109 -8.46 21.46 8.22
C VAL A 109 -9.85 22.10 7.98
N GLY A 110 -10.41 22.74 9.01
CA GLY A 110 -11.75 23.34 8.97
C GLY A 110 -12.91 22.40 9.35
N PHE A 111 -12.63 21.15 9.68
CA PHE A 111 -13.61 20.18 10.18
C PHE A 111 -13.37 19.86 11.67
N PHE A 112 -14.45 19.55 12.39
CA PHE A 112 -14.42 19.25 13.82
C PHE A 112 -15.42 18.14 14.18
N GLY A 113 -15.32 17.62 15.40
CA GLY A 113 -16.22 16.57 15.90
C GLY A 113 -15.95 15.20 15.27
N PHE A 114 -14.74 14.69 15.45
CA PHE A 114 -14.32 13.35 15.00
C PHE A 114 -15.26 12.27 15.54
N SER A 115 -15.86 11.49 14.64
CA SER A 115 -16.83 10.45 14.99
C SER A 115 -16.85 9.34 13.93
N SER A 116 -17.63 8.27 14.18
CA SER A 116 -17.84 7.20 13.21
C SER A 116 -18.54 7.65 11.92
N ARG A 117 -19.17 8.83 11.91
CA ARG A 117 -19.75 9.44 10.71
C ARG A 117 -18.79 10.40 10.01
N GLY A 118 -17.53 10.42 10.45
CA GLY A 118 -16.52 11.38 10.01
C GLY A 118 -16.53 12.67 10.83
N CYS A 119 -16.08 13.76 10.23
CA CYS A 119 -16.01 15.08 10.84
C CYS A 119 -17.02 16.04 10.18
N ARG A 120 -17.53 16.99 10.96
CA ARG A 120 -18.44 18.04 10.49
C ARG A 120 -17.64 19.28 10.13
N GLY A 121 -17.79 19.76 8.90
CA GLY A 121 -17.24 21.04 8.49
C GLY A 121 -18.24 22.16 8.79
N THR A 122 -17.76 23.36 9.07
CA THR A 122 -18.58 24.53 8.77
C THR A 122 -18.61 24.69 7.26
N GLN A 123 -19.78 24.90 6.67
CA GLN A 123 -19.97 25.22 5.25
C GLN A 123 -19.32 26.59 4.93
N LEU A 124 -17.98 26.66 4.93
CA LEU A 124 -17.19 27.83 4.53
C LEU A 124 -15.86 27.37 3.89
N GLN A 125 -15.87 26.25 3.17
CA GLN A 125 -14.92 26.10 2.06
C GLN A 125 -15.60 26.77 0.89
N ALA A 126 -15.38 28.08 0.77
CA ALA A 126 -15.62 28.80 -0.46
C ALA A 126 -15.09 27.92 -1.60
N SER A 127 -15.98 27.49 -2.49
CA SER A 127 -15.56 27.14 -3.83
C SER A 127 -14.60 28.24 -4.23
N SER A 128 -13.37 27.88 -4.56
CA SER A 128 -12.50 28.72 -5.37
C SER A 128 -13.18 28.89 -6.72
N VAL A 129 -14.26 29.69 -6.74
CA VAL A 129 -14.64 30.44 -7.91
C VAL A 129 -13.49 31.42 -8.05
N HIS A 130 -12.45 30.99 -8.77
CA HIS A 130 -11.63 31.97 -9.45
C HIS A 130 -12.61 32.78 -10.29
N CYS A 131 -12.87 34.02 -9.88
CA CYS A 131 -13.34 35.02 -10.80
C CYS A 131 -12.20 35.20 -11.81
N VAL A 132 -12.20 34.37 -12.87
CA VAL A 132 -11.49 34.73 -14.08
C VAL A 132 -12.18 35.98 -14.56
N HIS A 133 -11.56 37.13 -14.31
CA HIS A 133 -11.88 38.31 -15.11
C HIS A 133 -11.61 37.88 -16.55
N SER A 134 -12.69 37.69 -17.31
CA SER A 134 -12.59 37.64 -18.76
C SER A 134 -12.23 39.05 -19.22
N SER A 135 -10.94 39.39 -19.10
CA SER A 135 -10.36 40.57 -19.71
C SER A 135 -9.36 40.12 -20.76
N ASN A 136 -9.92 39.80 -21.93
CA ASN A 136 -9.38 39.97 -23.28
C ASN A 136 -8.08 39.24 -23.69
N PRO A 137 -8.03 38.58 -24.88
CA PRO A 137 -6.94 37.67 -25.26
C PRO A 137 -5.69 38.34 -25.88
N PHE A 138 -5.37 39.59 -25.55
CA PHE A 138 -4.17 40.25 -26.08
C PHE A 138 -3.55 41.21 -25.05
N ASN A 139 -2.60 40.76 -24.22
CA ASN A 139 -1.26 41.35 -24.22
C ASN A 139 -0.26 40.63 -23.31
N MET A 140 0.97 40.67 -23.79
CA MET A 140 2.18 39.99 -23.32
C MET A 140 2.99 40.91 -22.37
N HIS A 141 3.68 40.29 -21.41
CA HIS A 141 4.77 40.84 -20.58
C HIS A 141 4.46 42.01 -19.62
N SER A 142 4.49 41.74 -18.32
CA SER A 142 5.35 42.47 -17.37
C SER A 142 5.36 41.79 -16.00
N ASN A 143 6.56 41.40 -15.56
CA ASN A 143 6.83 40.95 -14.20
C ASN A 143 6.92 42.16 -13.28
N THR A 144 5.94 42.36 -12.41
CA THR A 144 6.14 43.19 -11.21
C THR A 144 5.28 42.66 -10.05
N ALA A 145 5.93 41.95 -9.14
CA ALA A 145 5.39 41.60 -7.84
C ALA A 145 5.35 42.86 -6.97
N HIS A 146 4.15 43.39 -6.70
CA HIS A 146 3.98 44.42 -5.68
C HIS A 146 3.50 43.79 -4.38
N THR A 147 4.39 43.78 -3.39
CA THR A 147 4.13 43.43 -2.00
C THR A 147 3.42 44.59 -1.30
N TRP A 148 2.19 44.39 -0.86
CA TRP A 148 1.45 45.39 -0.09
C TRP A 148 1.77 45.21 1.41
N ARG A 149 2.50 46.18 2.00
CA ARG A 149 2.65 46.31 3.46
C ARG A 149 1.41 47.00 4.03
N ARG A 150 0.94 46.51 5.19
CA ARG A 150 -0.15 47.12 5.97
C ARG A 150 0.31 48.44 6.61
N LEU A 151 -0.47 49.50 6.40
CA LEU A 151 -0.81 50.48 7.42
C LEU A 151 -2.33 50.43 7.58
#